data_AF-A0A2S7J8T6-F1
#
_entry.id   AF-A0A2S7J8T6-F1
#
_cell.length_a   1.000
_cell.length_b   1.000
_cell.length_c   1.000
_cell.angle_alpha   90.00
_cell.angle_beta   90.00
_cell.angle_gamma   90.00
#
_symmetry.space_group_name_H-M   'P 1'
#
loop_
_entity.id
_entity.type
_entity.pdbx_description
1 polymer ?
#
loop_
_entity_poly.entity_id
_entity_poly.type
_entity_poly.pdbx_seq_one_letter_code
_entity_poly.pdbx_strand_id
1 'polypeptide(L)'
;MSLLKEPANHKLLHLVSTPIAIMARQGLKTFAGVTGDDPSNARNAGISFLVLLSVFGQGRLLGRIMVSTVAAHEHYFIDIDAEVAKQGWTDIASLCAVHRIPSQYVSGDSLIDNIVTETHGDFTMYRTVVQYAIEDKGMGSVIYETPPNLNVTGRKPHFLSFSNKIYLHPDTENHICLLNYSVSPDYSQSADVKIVFRDASGACIGRESITVSAFDFGCVQVDKFVRAGPSTFVSFTAASVSSALIPLSVVVNRASGGVSVEHSHPPQEYMMTDWSVINGIKLQAAKSLFGN
;
A
#
# COMPACT_ATOMS: atom_id res chain seq x y z
N MET A 1 -23.17 6.64 8.17
CA MET A 1 -22.22 6.94 7.08
C MET A 1 -22.84 6.52 5.77
N SER A 2 -22.67 7.32 4.72
CA SER A 2 -23.24 7.06 3.39
C SER A 2 -22.17 6.55 2.42
N LEU A 3 -22.61 5.72 1.48
CA LEU A 3 -21.82 5.37 0.30
C LEU A 3 -21.87 6.54 -0.69
N LEU A 4 -20.74 6.82 -1.34
CA LEU A 4 -20.72 7.73 -2.47
C LEU A 4 -21.58 7.13 -3.60
N LYS A 5 -22.54 7.91 -4.14
CA LYS A 5 -23.54 7.40 -5.11
C LYS A 5 -23.05 7.33 -6.55
N GLU A 6 -21.88 7.89 -6.82
CA GLU A 6 -21.33 7.99 -8.18
C GLU A 6 -20.68 6.68 -8.66
N PRO A 7 -20.66 6.43 -10.00
CA PRO A 7 -19.97 5.29 -10.59
C PRO A 7 -18.47 5.27 -10.24
N ALA A 8 -17.80 4.16 -10.56
CA ALA A 8 -16.36 4.01 -10.36
C ALA A 8 -15.56 5.05 -11.19
N ASN A 9 -15.36 6.25 -10.64
CA ASN A 9 -14.51 7.28 -11.23
C ASN A 9 -13.06 7.05 -10.81
N HIS A 10 -12.25 6.48 -11.70
CA HIS A 10 -10.82 6.25 -11.47
C HIS A 10 -10.02 7.56 -11.31
N LYS A 11 -10.59 8.73 -11.68
CA LYS A 11 -9.95 10.03 -11.46
C LYS A 11 -9.66 10.30 -9.97
N LEU A 12 -10.41 9.69 -9.06
CA LEU A 12 -10.18 9.79 -7.62
C LEU A 12 -8.92 9.06 -7.15
N LEU A 13 -8.42 8.10 -7.92
CA LEU A 13 -7.13 7.47 -7.65
C LEU A 13 -5.98 8.45 -7.93
N HIS A 14 -6.19 9.47 -8.77
CA HIS A 14 -5.23 10.55 -8.97
C HIS A 14 -5.24 11.60 -7.84
N LEU A 15 -6.17 11.52 -6.89
CA LEU A 15 -6.13 12.30 -5.65
C LEU A 15 -5.21 11.62 -4.64
N VAL A 16 -4.75 12.39 -3.62
CA VAL A 16 -3.98 11.91 -2.45
C VAL A 16 -4.53 10.55 -2.02
N SER A 17 -3.83 9.46 -2.31
CA SER A 17 -4.29 8.12 -1.97
C SER A 17 -3.18 7.33 -1.32
N THR A 18 -3.48 6.82 -0.13
CA THR A 18 -2.62 5.86 0.57
C THR A 18 -3.24 4.48 0.39
N PRO A 19 -2.63 3.59 -0.42
CA PRO A 19 -3.06 2.19 -0.50
C PRO A 19 -2.65 1.46 0.78
N ILE A 20 -3.57 0.64 1.30
CA ILE A 20 -3.49 -0.05 2.58
C ILE A 20 -3.97 -1.49 2.36
N ALA A 21 -3.20 -2.46 2.84
CA ALA A 21 -3.64 -3.85 2.86
C ALA A 21 -4.62 -4.03 4.03
N ILE A 22 -5.77 -4.65 3.79
CA ILE A 22 -6.69 -5.05 4.85
C ILE A 22 -6.26 -6.43 5.30
N MET A 23 -5.70 -6.53 6.51
CA MET A 23 -5.05 -7.75 7.02
C MET A 23 -5.93 -8.55 7.98
N ALA A 24 -7.25 -8.35 7.94
CA ALA A 24 -8.22 -9.12 8.71
C ALA A 24 -8.06 -10.63 8.54
N ARG A 25 -7.76 -11.11 7.31
CA ARG A 25 -7.51 -12.53 7.04
C ARG A 25 -6.23 -13.07 7.69
N GLN A 26 -5.29 -12.21 8.03
CA GLN A 26 -4.11 -12.53 8.83
C GLN A 26 -4.36 -12.32 10.34
N GLY A 27 -5.61 -12.08 10.75
CA GLY A 27 -5.99 -11.86 12.14
C GLY A 27 -5.43 -10.57 12.71
N LEU A 28 -5.31 -9.52 11.89
CA LEU A 28 -4.88 -8.19 12.30
C LEU A 28 -6.00 -7.17 12.03
N LYS A 29 -6.17 -6.21 12.94
CA LYS A 29 -6.96 -5.00 12.71
C LYS A 29 -6.11 -3.95 11.99
N THR A 30 -6.72 -3.22 11.09
CA THR A 30 -6.11 -2.24 10.19
C THR A 30 -6.70 -0.85 10.45
N PHE A 31 -5.82 0.12 10.66
CA PHE A 31 -6.19 1.50 10.96
C PHE A 31 -5.47 2.49 10.04
N ALA A 32 -6.09 3.64 9.84
CA ALA A 32 -5.48 4.78 9.16
C ALA A 32 -5.63 6.07 9.98
N GLY A 33 -4.50 6.69 10.31
CA GLY A 33 -4.40 8.02 10.88
C GLY A 33 -4.17 9.05 9.78
N VAL A 34 -5.06 10.03 9.70
CA VAL A 34 -4.98 11.16 8.77
C VAL A 34 -4.91 12.49 9.52
N THR A 35 -4.33 13.49 8.88
CA THR A 35 -4.33 14.88 9.36
C THR A 35 -4.96 15.79 8.31
N GLY A 36 -5.64 16.84 8.80
CA GLY A 36 -6.10 17.97 7.98
C GLY A 36 -5.01 19.00 7.70
N ASP A 37 -3.78 18.82 8.20
CA ASP A 37 -2.65 19.69 7.88
C ASP A 37 -2.07 19.39 6.50
N ASP A 38 -1.85 20.46 5.71
CA ASP A 38 -1.02 20.43 4.50
C ASP A 38 0.45 20.54 4.92
N PRO A 39 1.28 19.52 4.69
CA PRO A 39 2.69 19.57 5.10
C PRO A 39 3.50 20.65 4.37
N SER A 40 3.02 21.17 3.24
CA SER A 40 3.63 22.35 2.60
C SER A 40 3.09 23.68 3.14
N ASN A 41 2.06 23.65 3.99
CA ASN A 41 1.41 24.78 4.67
C ASN A 41 0.94 25.94 3.76
N ALA A 42 0.78 25.70 2.45
CA ALA A 42 0.66 26.78 1.46
C ALA A 42 -0.50 26.64 0.46
N ARG A 43 -1.08 25.44 0.26
CA ARG A 43 -2.07 25.23 -0.83
C ARG A 43 -3.49 25.11 -0.34
N ASN A 44 -3.68 24.39 0.77
CA ASN A 44 -5.00 24.16 1.38
C ASN A 44 -5.02 24.59 2.85
N ALA A 45 -4.25 25.63 3.20
CA ALA A 45 -4.16 26.12 4.57
C ALA A 45 -5.56 26.50 5.10
N GLY A 46 -5.95 25.93 6.23
CA GLY A 46 -7.27 26.17 6.85
C GLY A 46 -8.45 25.45 6.20
N ILE A 47 -8.23 24.66 5.14
CA ILE A 47 -9.31 23.91 4.46
C ILE A 47 -9.52 22.57 5.17
N SER A 48 -10.78 22.16 5.32
CA SER A 48 -11.14 20.82 5.80
C SER A 48 -11.11 19.79 4.67
N PHE A 49 -10.81 18.54 4.99
CA PHE A 49 -10.78 17.44 4.02
C PHE A 49 -11.86 16.42 4.32
N LEU A 50 -12.62 16.01 3.31
CA LEU A 50 -13.39 14.77 3.36
C LEU A 50 -12.40 13.59 3.34
N VAL A 51 -12.60 12.64 4.25
CA VAL A 51 -11.88 11.38 4.28
C VAL A 51 -12.77 10.29 3.69
N LEU A 52 -12.30 9.71 2.59
CA LEU A 52 -13.01 8.72 1.80
C LEU A 52 -12.18 7.44 1.70
N LEU A 53 -12.80 6.28 1.90
CA LEU A 53 -12.18 4.98 1.67
C LEU A 53 -12.68 4.42 0.35
N SER A 54 -11.81 4.18 -0.63
CA SER A 54 -12.13 3.28 -1.75
C SER A 54 -11.74 1.87 -1.34
N VAL A 55 -12.73 0.99 -1.18
CA VAL A 55 -12.52 -0.39 -0.71
C VAL A 55 -12.59 -1.35 -1.90
N PHE A 56 -11.61 -2.24 -1.98
CA PHE A 56 -11.44 -3.20 -3.05
C PHE A 56 -11.41 -4.63 -2.52
N GLY A 57 -11.86 -5.56 -3.36
CA GLY A 57 -11.82 -6.98 -3.11
C GLY A 57 -11.83 -7.76 -4.42
N GLN A 58 -11.03 -8.83 -4.50
CA GLN A 58 -10.92 -9.65 -5.71
C GLN A 58 -10.58 -8.83 -6.97
N GLY A 59 -9.74 -7.82 -6.77
CA GLY A 59 -9.32 -6.85 -7.78
C GLY A 59 -10.39 -5.95 -8.37
N ARG A 60 -11.49 -5.70 -7.64
CA ARG A 60 -12.57 -4.79 -8.06
C ARG A 60 -12.93 -3.82 -6.94
N LEU A 61 -13.41 -2.64 -7.32
CA LEU A 61 -13.97 -1.67 -6.37
C LEU A 61 -15.29 -2.23 -5.82
N LEU A 62 -15.36 -2.42 -4.50
CA LEU A 62 -16.59 -2.82 -3.79
C LEU A 62 -17.47 -1.60 -3.53
N GLY A 63 -16.85 -0.48 -3.17
CA GLY A 63 -17.55 0.78 -2.99
C GLY A 63 -16.66 1.84 -2.34
N ARG A 64 -17.27 3.00 -2.07
CA ARG A 64 -16.58 4.12 -1.42
C ARG A 64 -17.32 4.60 -0.20
N ILE A 65 -16.62 4.63 0.93
CA ILE A 65 -17.17 4.97 2.24
C ILE A 65 -16.72 6.39 2.59
N MET A 66 -17.68 7.30 2.78
CA MET A 66 -17.40 8.62 3.36
C MET A 66 -17.35 8.48 4.87
N VAL A 67 -16.14 8.57 5.43
CA VAL A 67 -15.91 8.27 6.85
C VAL A 67 -16.19 9.49 7.70
N SER A 68 -15.50 10.59 7.42
CA SER A 68 -15.62 11.84 8.18
C SER A 68 -15.04 13.00 7.39
N THR A 69 -15.18 14.20 7.94
CA THR A 69 -14.38 15.38 7.58
C THR A 69 -13.32 15.59 8.66
N VAL A 70 -12.12 16.03 8.27
CA VAL A 70 -11.04 16.45 9.18
C VAL A 70 -10.70 17.91 8.91
N ALA A 71 -10.83 18.77 9.92
CA ALA A 71 -10.49 20.18 9.80
C ALA A 71 -8.96 20.41 9.88
N ALA A 72 -8.51 21.62 9.55
CA ALA A 72 -7.11 21.99 9.74
C ALA A 72 -6.69 21.79 11.21
N HIS A 73 -5.47 21.27 11.43
CA HIS A 73 -4.92 20.92 12.74
C HIS A 73 -5.66 19.80 13.48
N GLU A 74 -6.63 19.15 12.85
CA GLU A 74 -7.26 17.95 13.40
C GLU A 74 -6.56 16.68 12.90
N HIS A 75 -6.53 15.69 13.78
CA HIS A 75 -6.10 14.34 13.48
C HIS A 75 -7.27 13.39 13.67
N TYR A 76 -7.41 12.46 12.75
CA TYR A 76 -8.49 11.49 12.77
C TYR A 76 -7.96 10.09 12.50
N PHE A 77 -8.33 9.14 13.35
CA PHE A 77 -8.00 7.73 13.20
C PHE A 77 -9.24 6.93 12.80
N ILE A 78 -9.07 6.10 11.78
CA ILE A 78 -10.11 5.30 11.16
C ILE A 78 -9.85 3.84 11.48
N ASP A 79 -10.84 3.17 12.06
CA ASP A 79 -10.89 1.71 12.12
C ASP A 79 -11.46 1.21 10.78
N ILE A 80 -10.56 0.81 9.87
CA ILE A 80 -10.94 0.43 8.51
C ILE A 80 -11.79 -0.84 8.54
N ASP A 81 -11.44 -1.81 9.38
CA ASP A 81 -12.20 -3.06 9.49
C ASP A 81 -13.61 -2.82 10.01
N ALA A 82 -13.80 -1.92 10.97
CA ALA A 82 -15.13 -1.54 11.43
C ALA A 82 -15.96 -0.87 10.31
N GLU A 83 -15.35 0.01 9.50
CA GLU A 83 -16.05 0.62 8.37
C GLU A 83 -16.40 -0.39 7.28
N VAL A 84 -15.50 -1.32 6.97
CA VAL A 84 -15.72 -2.43 6.03
C VAL A 84 -16.82 -3.38 6.54
N ALA A 85 -16.83 -3.67 7.84
CA ALA A 85 -17.83 -4.53 8.47
C ALA A 85 -19.24 -3.95 8.42
N LYS A 86 -19.39 -2.63 8.60
CA LYS A 86 -20.69 -1.94 8.45
C LYS A 86 -21.29 -2.11 7.05
N GLN A 87 -20.46 -2.35 6.03
CA GLN A 87 -20.90 -2.61 4.66
C GLN A 87 -21.10 -4.10 4.34
N GLY A 88 -20.78 -5.00 5.28
CA GLY A 88 -20.84 -6.44 5.06
C GLY A 88 -19.72 -6.98 4.15
N TRP A 89 -18.57 -6.29 4.09
CA TRP A 89 -17.47 -6.64 3.17
C TRP A 89 -16.29 -7.34 3.84
N THR A 90 -16.39 -7.70 5.12
CA THR A 90 -15.29 -8.27 5.92
C THR A 90 -14.59 -9.45 5.25
N ASP A 91 -15.35 -10.35 4.61
CA ASP A 91 -14.78 -11.57 4.03
C ASP A 91 -14.15 -11.35 2.65
N ILE A 92 -14.48 -10.25 1.96
CA ILE A 92 -14.11 -10.01 0.56
C ILE A 92 -13.14 -8.86 0.38
N ALA A 93 -13.15 -7.87 1.28
CA ALA A 93 -12.25 -6.73 1.21
C ALA A 93 -10.81 -7.17 1.45
N SER A 94 -9.89 -6.65 0.65
CA SER A 94 -8.46 -7.00 0.73
C SER A 94 -7.56 -5.78 0.63
N LEU A 95 -7.99 -4.73 -0.07
CA LEU A 95 -7.23 -3.50 -0.19
C LEU A 95 -8.13 -2.28 -0.03
N CYS A 96 -7.60 -1.22 0.57
CA CYS A 96 -8.28 0.05 0.69
C CYS A 96 -7.34 1.17 0.21
N ALA A 97 -7.89 2.21 -0.39
CA ALA A 97 -7.22 3.48 -0.56
C ALA A 97 -7.89 4.55 0.29
N VAL A 98 -7.12 5.15 1.20
CA VAL A 98 -7.57 6.30 1.97
C VAL A 98 -7.32 7.55 1.15
N HIS A 99 -8.39 8.28 0.86
CA HIS A 99 -8.35 9.55 0.15
C HIS A 99 -8.63 10.71 1.10
N ARG A 100 -7.86 11.79 0.92
CA ARG A 100 -8.18 13.10 1.49
C ARG A 100 -8.54 14.05 0.37
N ILE A 101 -9.77 14.53 0.39
CA ILE A 101 -10.32 15.38 -0.67
C ILE A 101 -10.65 16.73 -0.04
N PRO A 102 -10.02 17.84 -0.47
CA PRO A 102 -10.40 19.16 0.01
C PRO A 102 -11.90 19.39 -0.15
N SER A 103 -12.57 19.88 0.90
CA SER A 103 -14.04 19.97 0.96
C SER A 103 -14.66 20.80 -0.17
N GLN A 104 -13.91 21.75 -0.72
CA GLN A 104 -14.32 22.56 -1.88
C GLN A 104 -14.58 21.75 -3.16
N TYR A 105 -14.12 20.49 -3.22
CA TYR A 105 -14.38 19.57 -4.34
C TYR A 105 -15.51 18.57 -4.04
N VAL A 106 -16.21 18.73 -2.91
CA VAL A 106 -17.29 17.84 -2.47
C VAL A 106 -18.60 18.63 -2.42
N SER A 107 -19.66 18.08 -3.01
CA SER A 107 -21.01 18.63 -2.97
C SER A 107 -22.00 17.54 -2.53
N GLY A 108 -22.33 17.51 -1.25
CA GLY A 108 -23.15 16.44 -0.67
C GLY A 108 -22.47 15.07 -0.77
N ASP A 109 -23.15 14.08 -1.35
CA ASP A 109 -22.63 12.73 -1.61
C ASP A 109 -21.94 12.60 -2.99
N SER A 110 -21.49 13.72 -3.57
CA SER A 110 -20.97 13.81 -4.94
C SER A 110 -19.68 14.63 -5.01
N LEU A 111 -18.88 14.40 -6.05
CA LEU A 111 -17.63 15.10 -6.28
C LEU A 111 -17.79 16.09 -7.43
N ILE A 112 -17.24 17.29 -7.26
CA ILE A 112 -17.26 18.31 -8.30
C ILE A 112 -16.23 17.90 -9.36
N ASP A 113 -16.68 17.57 -10.57
CA ASP A 113 -15.85 17.12 -11.71
C ASP A 113 -15.06 18.28 -12.36
N ASN A 114 -14.42 19.11 -11.53
CA ASN A 114 -13.33 19.96 -11.96
C ASN A 114 -12.04 19.17 -11.76
N ILE A 115 -11.23 19.06 -12.82
CA ILE A 115 -10.03 18.23 -12.86
C ILE A 115 -9.04 18.70 -11.78
N VAL A 116 -9.12 18.11 -10.59
CA VAL A 116 -8.24 18.38 -9.43
C VAL A 116 -6.76 18.17 -9.81
N THR A 117 -6.49 17.38 -10.86
CA THR A 117 -5.16 17.05 -11.36
C THR A 117 -4.51 18.12 -12.25
N GLU A 118 -5.26 19.09 -12.79
CA GLU A 118 -4.70 20.11 -13.69
C GLU A 118 -4.11 21.31 -12.95
N THR A 119 -4.53 21.55 -11.70
CA THR A 119 -4.15 22.75 -10.93
C THR A 119 -3.08 22.48 -9.86
N HIS A 120 -2.85 21.21 -9.49
CA HIS A 120 -1.94 20.87 -8.40
C HIS A 120 -1.11 19.63 -8.73
N GLY A 121 0.15 19.83 -9.15
CA GLY A 121 1.10 18.75 -9.43
C GLY A 121 1.57 17.95 -8.20
N ASP A 122 1.27 18.43 -6.98
CA ASP A 122 2.00 18.04 -5.76
C ASP A 122 1.10 17.67 -4.57
N PHE A 123 0.00 16.95 -4.76
CA PHE A 123 -0.77 16.32 -3.65
C PHE A 123 0.06 15.28 -2.82
N THR A 124 1.38 15.31 -2.93
CA THR A 124 2.34 14.20 -2.82
C THR A 124 3.10 14.18 -1.51
N MET A 125 2.73 15.03 -0.55
CA MET A 125 3.40 15.08 0.76
C MET A 125 2.47 14.76 1.94
N TYR A 126 1.18 14.55 1.68
CA TYR A 126 0.23 14.23 2.73
C TYR A 126 0.53 12.84 3.31
N ARG A 127 1.04 12.83 4.54
CA ARG A 127 1.40 11.62 5.30
C ARG A 127 0.16 10.95 5.87
N THR A 128 0.09 9.63 5.75
CA THR A 128 -0.94 8.80 6.41
C THR A 128 -0.21 7.79 7.28
N VAL A 129 -0.59 7.73 8.56
CA VAL A 129 -0.12 6.68 9.46
C VAL A 129 -0.99 5.45 9.21
N VAL A 130 -0.38 4.33 8.88
CA VAL A 130 -1.08 3.05 8.72
C VAL A 130 -0.65 2.15 9.85
N GLN A 131 -1.62 1.58 10.56
CA GLN A 131 -1.34 0.71 11.70
C GLN A 131 -1.98 -0.65 11.54
N TYR A 132 -1.28 -1.65 12.05
CA TYR A 132 -1.76 -3.02 12.15
C TYR A 132 -1.67 -3.47 13.60
N ALA A 133 -2.73 -4.08 14.12
CA ALA A 133 -2.83 -4.47 15.51
C ALA A 133 -3.32 -5.91 15.66
N ILE A 134 -2.84 -6.59 16.70
CA ILE A 134 -3.58 -7.73 17.25
C ILE A 134 -4.68 -7.15 18.13
N GLU A 135 -5.88 -7.71 18.07
CA GLU A 135 -7.02 -7.27 18.87
C GLU A 135 -6.65 -7.12 20.36
N ASP A 136 -6.90 -5.91 20.89
CA ASP A 136 -6.62 -5.50 22.27
C ASP A 136 -5.16 -5.62 22.73
N LYS A 137 -4.19 -5.63 21.79
CA LYS A 137 -2.74 -5.70 22.09
C LYS A 137 -1.94 -4.59 21.38
N GLY A 138 -0.66 -4.84 21.13
CA GLY A 138 0.26 -3.89 20.52
C GLY A 138 -0.04 -3.66 19.04
N MET A 139 0.42 -2.49 18.57
CA MET A 139 0.27 -2.04 17.19
C MET A 139 1.63 -1.75 16.59
N GLY A 140 1.80 -2.13 15.32
CA GLY A 140 2.90 -1.67 14.48
C GLY A 140 2.39 -0.60 13.53
N SER A 141 3.23 0.40 13.22
CA SER A 141 2.82 1.52 12.37
C SER A 141 3.88 1.88 11.35
N VAL A 142 3.43 2.34 10.19
CA VAL A 142 4.28 2.91 9.15
C VAL A 142 3.65 4.19 8.60
N ILE A 143 4.47 5.12 8.14
CA ILE A 143 4.01 6.36 7.53
C ILE A 143 4.16 6.24 6.03
N TYR A 144 3.04 6.24 5.30
CA TYR A 144 3.10 6.30 3.84
C TYR A 144 3.16 7.75 3.36
N GLU A 145 4.09 7.98 2.44
CA GLU A 145 4.14 9.14 1.58
C GLU A 145 3.84 8.68 0.15
N THR A 146 2.85 9.29 -0.51
CA THR A 146 2.50 8.97 -1.89
C THR A 146 3.40 9.78 -2.83
N PRO A 147 4.36 9.17 -3.54
CA PRO A 147 5.28 9.93 -4.38
C PRO A 147 4.55 10.62 -5.55
N PRO A 148 5.08 11.77 -6.02
CA PRO A 148 4.58 12.40 -7.24
C PRO A 148 4.62 11.42 -8.40
N ASN A 149 3.56 11.47 -9.20
CA ASN A 149 3.41 10.68 -10.41
C ASN A 149 3.32 9.16 -10.23
N LEU A 150 3.06 8.65 -9.00
CA LEU A 150 2.76 7.22 -8.81
C LEU A 150 1.66 6.75 -9.78
N ASN A 151 0.68 7.61 -10.04
CA ASN A 151 -0.48 7.34 -10.89
C ASN A 151 -0.43 8.03 -12.27
N VAL A 152 0.74 8.51 -12.73
CA VAL A 152 0.83 9.09 -14.09
C VAL A 152 0.71 7.96 -15.12
N THR A 153 -0.45 7.93 -15.75
CA THR A 153 -0.90 6.99 -16.76
C THR A 153 0.03 6.95 -17.97
N GLY A 154 0.27 5.75 -18.51
CA GLY A 154 0.83 5.56 -19.85
C GLY A 154 2.05 4.64 -19.93
N ARG A 155 2.54 4.09 -18.81
CA ARG A 155 3.74 3.23 -18.80
C ARG A 155 3.43 1.89 -18.16
N LYS A 156 4.13 0.83 -18.57
CA LYS A 156 4.15 -0.49 -17.92
C LYS A 156 5.35 -0.53 -16.97
N PRO A 157 5.23 -0.10 -15.71
CA PRO A 157 6.37 -0.03 -14.83
C PRO A 157 6.84 -1.42 -14.43
N HIS A 158 8.15 -1.58 -14.33
CA HIS A 158 8.75 -2.75 -13.70
C HIS A 158 8.94 -2.50 -12.19
N PHE A 159 8.86 -3.58 -11.42
CA PHE A 159 9.08 -3.60 -9.97
C PHE A 159 10.38 -4.33 -9.67
N LEU A 160 11.19 -3.72 -8.81
CA LEU A 160 12.29 -4.35 -8.12
C LEU A 160 12.28 -3.81 -6.70
N SER A 161 12.20 -4.70 -5.73
CA SER A 161 12.31 -4.38 -4.30
C SER A 161 13.26 -5.36 -3.64
N PHE A 162 13.88 -4.88 -2.57
CA PHE A 162 14.66 -5.68 -1.66
C PHE A 162 14.37 -5.25 -0.24
N SER A 163 14.66 -6.15 0.69
CA SER A 163 14.46 -5.92 2.11
C SER A 163 15.75 -5.55 2.83
N ASN A 164 15.61 -4.80 3.90
CA ASN A 164 16.48 -4.91 5.08
C ASN A 164 16.33 -6.30 5.74
N LYS A 165 17.29 -6.70 6.58
CA LYS A 165 17.35 -8.06 7.16
C LYS A 165 16.10 -8.35 8.01
N ILE A 166 15.35 -9.40 7.65
CA ILE A 166 14.22 -9.95 8.39
C ILE A 166 14.77 -10.90 9.44
N TYR A 167 14.41 -10.66 10.70
CA TYR A 167 14.73 -11.57 11.80
C TYR A 167 13.67 -12.67 11.90
N LEU A 168 14.14 -13.91 11.94
CA LEU A 168 13.32 -15.10 12.02
C LEU A 168 13.39 -15.68 13.44
N HIS A 169 12.22 -15.80 14.07
CA HIS A 169 12.07 -16.41 15.39
C HIS A 169 10.87 -17.39 15.39
N PRO A 170 10.92 -18.50 16.13
CA PRO A 170 9.80 -19.45 16.21
C PRO A 170 8.47 -18.85 16.68
N ASP A 171 8.54 -17.80 17.50
CA ASP A 171 7.36 -17.12 18.06
C ASP A 171 6.86 -15.93 17.22
N THR A 172 7.45 -15.71 16.04
CA THR A 172 7.07 -14.63 15.12
C THR A 172 6.49 -15.19 13.83
N GLU A 173 5.43 -14.57 13.34
CA GLU A 173 4.92 -14.73 11.98
C GLU A 173 5.44 -13.57 11.12
N ASN A 174 6.21 -13.89 10.08
CA ASN A 174 6.81 -12.92 9.18
C ASN A 174 6.06 -12.92 7.84
N HIS A 175 5.40 -11.82 7.52
CA HIS A 175 4.62 -11.64 6.31
C HIS A 175 5.27 -10.61 5.37
N ILE A 176 5.43 -10.98 4.10
CA ILE A 176 5.71 -10.03 3.02
C ILE A 176 4.44 -9.82 2.22
N CYS A 177 3.87 -8.64 2.34
CA CYS A 177 2.71 -8.18 1.61
C CYS A 177 3.17 -7.34 0.41
N LEU A 178 2.58 -7.58 -0.76
CA LEU A 178 2.83 -6.85 -1.98
C LEU A 178 1.50 -6.28 -2.47
N LEU A 179 1.34 -4.97 -2.37
CA LEU A 179 0.11 -4.27 -2.74
C LEU A 179 0.21 -3.84 -4.19
N ASN A 180 -0.76 -4.26 -5.01
CA ASN A 180 -0.93 -3.80 -6.37
C ASN A 180 -2.01 -2.73 -6.41
N TYR A 181 -1.62 -1.47 -6.25
CA TYR A 181 -2.54 -0.34 -6.41
C TYR A 181 -2.84 -0.02 -7.89
N SER A 182 -2.36 -0.85 -8.82
CA SER A 182 -2.56 -0.79 -10.27
C SER A 182 -2.35 0.61 -10.83
N VAL A 183 -1.14 0.91 -11.26
CA VAL A 183 -0.82 2.22 -11.89
C VAL A 183 -0.84 2.12 -13.42
N SER A 184 -1.37 1.02 -13.96
CA SER A 184 -1.51 0.83 -15.41
C SER A 184 -2.58 1.79 -15.97
N PRO A 185 -2.51 2.16 -17.26
CA PRO A 185 -3.46 3.11 -17.85
C PRO A 185 -4.93 2.71 -17.72
N ASP A 186 -5.19 1.41 -17.72
CA ASP A 186 -6.52 0.81 -17.63
C ASP A 186 -6.85 0.30 -16.22
N TYR A 187 -5.93 0.49 -15.26
CA TYR A 187 -6.08 0.07 -13.87
C TYR A 187 -6.41 -1.42 -13.69
N SER A 188 -6.13 -2.28 -14.67
CA SER A 188 -6.55 -3.69 -14.67
C SER A 188 -5.39 -4.68 -14.52
N GLN A 189 -4.15 -4.18 -14.58
CA GLN A 189 -2.98 -5.02 -14.75
C GLN A 189 -2.61 -5.80 -13.47
N SER A 190 -2.64 -7.13 -13.58
CA SER A 190 -2.10 -8.02 -12.55
C SER A 190 -0.57 -8.05 -12.59
N ALA A 191 0.03 -8.22 -11.42
CA ALA A 191 1.47 -8.29 -11.25
C ALA A 191 1.92 -9.74 -11.03
N ASP A 192 2.80 -10.24 -11.89
CA ASP A 192 3.45 -11.53 -11.66
C ASP A 192 4.79 -11.26 -10.97
N VAL A 193 4.93 -11.75 -9.75
CA VAL A 193 6.08 -11.46 -8.90
C VAL A 193 6.89 -12.71 -8.67
N LYS A 194 8.20 -12.62 -8.88
CA LYS A 194 9.16 -13.61 -8.39
C LYS A 194 9.88 -13.05 -7.18
N ILE A 195 9.99 -13.88 -6.14
CA ILE A 195 10.66 -13.55 -4.88
C ILE A 195 11.77 -14.58 -4.65
N VAL A 196 12.95 -14.11 -4.28
CA VAL A 196 14.09 -14.95 -3.90
C VAL A 196 14.49 -14.58 -2.48
N PHE A 197 14.56 -15.58 -1.62
CA PHE A 197 15.00 -15.45 -0.23
C PHE A 197 16.43 -15.89 -0.09
N ARG A 198 17.23 -15.11 0.64
CA ARG A 198 18.65 -15.36 0.87
C ARG A 198 18.99 -15.30 2.36
N ASP A 199 19.86 -16.19 2.81
CA ASP A 199 20.38 -16.17 4.18
C ASP A 199 21.46 -15.09 4.37
N ALA A 200 22.02 -15.01 5.59
CA ALA A 200 23.07 -14.06 5.93
C ALA A 200 24.38 -14.24 5.12
N SER A 201 24.61 -15.42 4.52
CA SER A 201 25.76 -15.67 3.63
C SER A 201 25.49 -15.25 2.18
N GLY A 202 24.24 -14.90 1.85
CA GLY A 202 23.78 -14.60 0.50
C GLY A 202 23.31 -15.82 -0.28
N ALA A 203 23.37 -17.02 0.31
CA ALA A 203 22.91 -18.25 -0.30
C ALA A 203 21.39 -18.23 -0.47
N CYS A 204 20.90 -18.69 -1.62
CA CYS A 204 19.47 -18.78 -1.89
C CYS A 204 18.86 -19.93 -1.07
N ILE A 205 17.92 -19.61 -0.20
CA ILE A 205 17.23 -20.57 0.68
C ILE A 205 15.79 -20.84 0.26
N GLY A 206 15.24 -20.04 -0.65
CA GLY A 206 13.85 -20.16 -1.08
C GLY A 206 13.52 -19.30 -2.29
N ARG A 207 12.51 -19.72 -3.03
CA ARG A 207 11.92 -18.95 -4.14
C ARG A 207 10.41 -19.07 -4.08
N GLU A 208 9.73 -17.98 -4.40
CA GLU A 208 8.28 -17.92 -4.48
C GLU A 208 7.86 -17.21 -5.75
N SER A 209 6.64 -17.50 -6.18
CA SER A 209 5.98 -16.75 -7.24
C SER A 209 4.54 -16.54 -6.84
N ILE A 210 4.09 -15.29 -6.92
CA ILE A 210 2.71 -14.91 -6.64
C ILE A 210 2.20 -14.00 -7.75
N THR A 211 0.92 -14.12 -8.06
CA THR A 211 0.22 -13.17 -8.91
C THR A 211 -0.65 -12.30 -8.02
N VAL A 212 -0.52 -10.98 -8.16
CA VAL A 212 -1.32 -9.99 -7.42
C VAL A 212 -2.22 -9.26 -8.39
N SER A 213 -3.52 -9.48 -8.29
CA SER A 213 -4.52 -8.78 -9.10
C SER A 213 -4.44 -7.26 -8.89
N ALA A 214 -4.85 -6.49 -9.90
CA ALA A 214 -4.99 -5.04 -9.76
C ALA A 214 -5.93 -4.69 -8.60
N PHE A 215 -5.57 -3.69 -7.79
CA PHE A 215 -6.29 -3.31 -6.57
C PHE A 215 -6.49 -4.43 -5.55
N ASP A 216 -5.45 -5.24 -5.39
CA ASP A 216 -5.41 -6.31 -4.39
C ASP A 216 -4.03 -6.35 -3.73
N PHE A 217 -3.85 -7.23 -2.74
CA PHE A 217 -2.53 -7.55 -2.22
C PHE A 217 -2.29 -9.05 -2.14
N GLY A 218 -1.04 -9.45 -2.41
CA GLY A 218 -0.55 -10.79 -2.18
C GLY A 218 0.24 -10.83 -0.88
N CYS A 219 0.17 -11.94 -0.15
CA CYS A 219 0.91 -12.13 1.10
C CYS A 219 1.68 -13.45 1.07
N VAL A 220 2.97 -13.39 1.40
CA VAL A 220 3.84 -14.57 1.53
C VAL A 220 4.32 -14.67 2.97
N GLN A 221 4.09 -15.81 3.60
CA GLN A 221 4.68 -16.11 4.89
C GLN A 221 6.14 -16.57 4.70
N VAL A 222 7.09 -15.87 5.34
CA VAL A 222 8.52 -16.14 5.23
C VAL A 222 8.94 -17.30 6.13
N ASP A 223 8.16 -17.59 7.18
CA ASP A 223 8.55 -18.55 8.22
C ASP A 223 8.73 -19.98 7.69
N LYS A 224 8.13 -20.30 6.53
CA LYS A 224 8.36 -21.57 5.84
C LYS A 224 9.83 -21.80 5.45
N PHE A 225 10.63 -20.74 5.34
CA PHE A 225 12.06 -20.79 5.03
C PHE A 225 12.96 -20.84 6.28
N VAL A 226 12.41 -20.59 7.48
CA VAL A 226 13.11 -20.71 8.78
C VAL A 226 13.70 -22.09 8.97
N ARG A 227 13.04 -23.11 8.41
CA ARG A 227 13.40 -24.52 8.63
C ARG A 227 14.50 -25.04 7.71
N ALA A 228 14.97 -24.23 6.77
CA ALA A 228 15.89 -24.67 5.72
C ALA A 228 17.38 -24.42 6.03
N GLY A 229 17.73 -23.68 7.09
CA GLY A 229 19.13 -23.37 7.36
C GLY A 229 19.42 -22.79 8.75
N PRO A 230 20.71 -22.62 9.11
CA PRO A 230 21.14 -22.18 10.44
C PRO A 230 20.99 -20.66 10.69
N SER A 231 20.60 -19.89 9.66
CA SER A 231 20.53 -18.42 9.76
C SER A 231 19.18 -17.96 10.31
N THR A 232 19.22 -17.16 11.37
CA THR A 232 18.05 -16.44 11.92
C THR A 232 17.75 -15.15 11.17
N PHE A 233 18.54 -14.80 10.14
CA PHE A 233 18.30 -13.62 9.32
C PHE A 233 18.11 -14.00 7.86
N VAL A 234 17.12 -13.38 7.24
CA VAL A 234 16.80 -13.54 5.82
C VAL A 234 16.63 -12.19 5.16
N SER A 235 17.04 -12.10 3.90
CA SER A 235 16.72 -10.99 3.02
C SER A 235 15.90 -11.53 1.86
N PHE A 236 15.10 -10.67 1.23
CA PHE A 236 14.47 -11.02 -0.03
C PHE A 236 14.78 -10.01 -1.12
N THR A 237 14.72 -10.49 -2.35
CA THR A 237 14.60 -9.68 -3.55
C THR A 237 13.33 -10.08 -4.27
N ALA A 238 12.49 -9.12 -4.61
CA ALA A 238 11.24 -9.33 -5.34
C ALA A 238 11.23 -8.50 -6.61
N ALA A 239 10.74 -9.07 -7.71
CA ALA A 239 10.62 -8.35 -8.97
C ALA A 239 9.37 -8.73 -9.76
N SER A 240 8.86 -7.78 -10.53
CA SER A 240 7.82 -7.98 -11.52
C SER A 240 8.15 -7.19 -12.79
N VAL A 241 7.91 -7.79 -13.95
CA VAL A 241 8.01 -7.09 -15.24
C VAL A 241 6.68 -6.49 -15.68
N SER A 242 5.57 -6.85 -15.03
CA SER A 242 4.23 -6.44 -15.46
C SER A 242 3.68 -5.24 -14.70
N SER A 243 3.96 -5.08 -13.40
CA SER A 243 3.44 -3.93 -12.64
C SER A 243 4.40 -3.46 -11.55
N ALA A 244 4.18 -2.23 -11.07
CA ALA A 244 4.79 -1.71 -9.85
C ALA A 244 3.95 -2.13 -8.63
N LEU A 245 4.64 -2.53 -7.56
CA LEU A 245 4.02 -2.96 -6.31
C LEU A 245 4.60 -2.18 -5.14
N ILE A 246 3.81 -2.08 -4.07
CA ILE A 246 4.25 -1.49 -2.81
C ILE A 246 4.51 -2.64 -1.84
N PRO A 247 5.78 -2.88 -1.45
CA PRO A 247 6.13 -3.92 -0.50
C PRO A 247 5.92 -3.45 0.94
N LEU A 248 5.40 -4.36 1.76
CA LEU A 248 5.16 -4.17 3.17
C LEU A 248 5.58 -5.43 3.92
N SER A 249 6.51 -5.31 4.86
CA SER A 249 6.91 -6.35 5.79
C SER A 249 6.11 -6.18 7.08
N VAL A 250 5.43 -7.24 7.53
CA VAL A 250 4.67 -7.27 8.77
C VAL A 250 5.16 -8.44 9.62
N VAL A 251 5.63 -8.15 10.82
CA VAL A 251 6.09 -9.14 11.79
C VAL A 251 5.12 -9.16 12.96
N VAL A 252 4.57 -10.32 13.26
CA VAL A 252 3.57 -10.50 14.31
C VAL A 252 4.10 -11.47 15.35
N ASN A 253 4.15 -11.07 16.61
CA ASN A 253 4.38 -11.98 17.74
C ASN A 253 3.10 -12.05 18.56
N ARG A 254 2.30 -13.11 18.35
CA ARG A 254 1.00 -13.25 19.03
C ARG A 254 1.13 -13.53 20.52
N ALA A 255 2.20 -14.21 20.93
CA ALA A 255 2.46 -14.56 22.31
C ALA A 255 2.72 -13.30 23.15
N SER A 256 3.55 -12.38 22.66
CA SER A 256 3.82 -11.10 23.33
C SER A 256 2.84 -9.99 22.94
N GLY A 257 2.04 -10.19 21.90
CA GLY A 257 1.11 -9.17 21.39
C GLY A 257 1.79 -8.07 20.58
N GLY A 258 3.00 -8.29 20.09
CA GLY A 258 3.77 -7.32 19.31
C GLY A 258 3.44 -7.38 17.82
N VAL A 259 3.37 -6.21 17.19
CA VAL A 259 3.33 -6.07 15.73
C VAL A 259 4.39 -5.05 15.32
N SER A 260 5.18 -5.39 14.31
CA SER A 260 6.15 -4.48 13.67
C SER A 260 5.87 -4.43 12.19
N VAL A 261 5.98 -3.23 11.61
CA VAL A 261 5.58 -2.96 10.23
C VAL A 261 6.64 -2.09 9.60
N GLU A 262 7.09 -2.46 8.41
CA GLU A 262 8.06 -1.69 7.64
C GLU A 262 7.72 -1.78 6.16
N HIS A 263 7.71 -0.64 5.46
CA HIS A 263 7.65 -0.64 4.01
C HIS A 263 9.07 -0.42 3.45
N SER A 264 9.36 -0.94 2.26
CA SER A 264 10.53 -0.49 1.52
C SER A 264 10.12 0.48 0.42
N HIS A 265 10.67 1.69 0.46
CA HIS A 265 10.67 2.53 -0.72
C HIS A 265 11.66 1.93 -1.74
N PRO A 266 11.44 2.12 -3.06
CA PRO A 266 12.57 2.00 -3.98
C PRO A 266 13.68 2.94 -3.47
N PRO A 267 14.97 2.54 -3.55
CA PRO A 267 16.08 3.43 -3.24
C PRO A 267 15.84 4.83 -3.79
N GLN A 268 15.94 5.86 -2.95
CA GLN A 268 15.67 7.25 -3.33
C GLN A 268 16.55 7.68 -4.53
N GLU A 269 17.70 7.03 -4.71
CA GLU A 269 18.58 7.14 -5.89
C GLU A 269 17.85 6.83 -7.21
N TYR A 270 16.89 5.90 -7.21
CA TYR A 270 16.01 5.62 -8.35
C TYR A 270 14.88 6.65 -8.54
N MET A 271 14.73 7.63 -7.66
CA MET A 271 13.81 8.75 -7.89
C MET A 271 14.54 9.96 -8.48
N MET A 272 15.87 10.02 -8.34
CA MET A 272 16.72 11.12 -8.80
C MET A 272 17.38 10.88 -10.16
N THR A 273 17.18 9.69 -10.74
CA THR A 273 17.77 9.27 -12.03
C THR A 273 16.73 9.34 -13.16
N ASP A 274 17.15 9.45 -14.41
CA ASP A 274 16.23 9.39 -15.56
C ASP A 274 15.46 8.06 -15.62
N TRP A 275 14.15 8.14 -15.91
CA TRP A 275 13.25 6.99 -15.93
C TRP A 275 13.70 5.85 -16.84
N SER A 276 14.29 6.16 -18.01
CA SER A 276 14.79 5.15 -18.96
C SER A 276 15.88 4.28 -18.34
N VAL A 277 16.79 4.88 -17.57
CA VAL A 277 17.88 4.21 -16.86
C VAL A 277 17.33 3.33 -15.75
N ILE A 278 16.43 3.88 -14.92
CA ILE A 278 15.78 3.14 -13.83
C ILE A 278 15.00 1.94 -14.37
N ASN A 279 14.23 2.16 -15.44
CA ASN A 279 13.45 1.09 -16.07
C ASN A 279 14.36 -0.01 -16.65
N GLY A 280 15.50 0.37 -17.24
CA GLY A 280 16.51 -0.57 -17.72
C GLY A 280 17.09 -1.44 -16.61
N ILE A 281 17.50 -0.83 -15.48
CA ILE A 281 18.03 -1.56 -14.31
C ILE A 281 16.98 -2.53 -13.75
N LYS A 282 15.75 -2.04 -13.52
CA LYS A 282 14.66 -2.87 -13.00
C LYS A 282 14.33 -4.04 -13.93
N LEU A 283 14.30 -3.79 -15.25
CA LEU A 283 14.06 -4.84 -16.25
C LEU A 283 15.17 -5.89 -16.26
N GLN A 284 16.44 -5.48 -16.20
CA GLN A 284 17.56 -6.42 -16.16
C GLN A 284 17.54 -7.27 -14.89
N ALA A 285 17.36 -6.64 -13.72
CA ALA A 285 17.26 -7.35 -12.45
C ALA A 285 16.07 -8.33 -12.43
N ALA A 286 14.92 -7.91 -12.95
CA ALA A 286 13.78 -8.79 -13.12
C ALA A 286 14.13 -9.95 -14.07
N LYS A 287 14.69 -9.71 -15.25
CA LYS A 287 15.12 -10.79 -16.16
C LYS A 287 16.06 -11.80 -15.50
N SER A 288 17.04 -11.34 -14.72
CA SER A 288 17.94 -12.22 -13.96
C SER A 288 17.21 -13.09 -12.94
N LEU A 289 16.21 -12.54 -12.23
CA LEU A 289 15.36 -13.32 -11.32
C LEU A 289 14.43 -14.29 -12.05
N PHE A 290 14.07 -13.95 -13.29
CA PHE A 290 13.19 -14.76 -14.12
C PHE A 290 13.92 -15.85 -14.92
N GLY A 291 15.25 -15.78 -15.03
CA GLY A 291 16.08 -16.75 -15.74
C GLY A 291 16.17 -16.53 -17.25
N ASN A 292 15.93 -15.30 -17.72
CA ASN A 292 15.94 -14.91 -19.14
C ASN A 292 17.11 -14.00 -19.48
#